data_AF-A0A953PAE6-F1
#
_entry.id   AF-A0A953PAE6-F1
#
_cell.length_a   1.000
_cell.length_b   1.000
_cell.length_c   1.000
_cell.angle_alpha   90.00
_cell.angle_beta   90.00
_cell.angle_gamma   90.00
#
_symmetry.space_group_name_H-M   'P 1'
#
loop_
_entity.id
_entity.type
_entity.pdbx_description
1 polymer ?
#
loop_
_entity_poly.entity_id
_entity_poly.type
_entity_poly.pdbx_seq_one_letter_code
_entity_poly.pdbx_strand_id
1 'polypeptide(L)'
;MVFVAACAGQAASGAKKLTRKTPQSAPSLVACPEPETQKACKSYEELVRAKDTGLPGHAYVCFRKDSDEFFVISFTEPYFLKHWDRELKEVVIDTEQTRPGGGFARTYRNGVEDSSVPPSLFYRGRWSPYGESGLFASEKINFKKQDENDPEVGVSIDENQLNVGYKYQNRFEKTITYSLTIQRSTGRFAESFRSESDKVPFSDSAGRCVFRKD
;
A
#
# COMPACT_ATOMS: atom_id res chain seq x y z
N MET A 1 -13.40 -35.27 -81.92
CA MET A 1 -13.90 -33.88 -82.06
C MET A 1 -13.21 -33.05 -81.00
N VAL A 2 -12.46 -32.06 -81.45
CA VAL A 2 -11.71 -31.09 -80.66
C VAL A 2 -12.66 -29.98 -80.24
N PHE A 3 -12.66 -29.61 -78.96
CA PHE A 3 -13.04 -28.25 -78.56
C PHE A 3 -12.09 -27.75 -77.48
N VAL A 4 -11.34 -26.72 -77.87
CA VAL A 4 -10.53 -25.85 -77.03
C VAL A 4 -11.47 -24.82 -76.41
N ALA A 5 -11.34 -24.57 -75.11
CA ALA A 5 -11.89 -23.37 -74.48
C ALA A 5 -10.86 -22.84 -73.49
N ALA A 6 -10.23 -21.73 -73.88
CA ALA A 6 -9.36 -20.92 -73.05
C ALA A 6 -10.20 -19.96 -72.21
N CYS A 7 -9.84 -19.78 -70.94
CA CYS A 7 -10.18 -18.58 -70.18
C CYS A 7 -8.94 -18.13 -69.38
N ALA A 8 -8.35 -17.04 -69.84
CA ALA A 8 -7.45 -16.20 -69.07
C ALA A 8 -8.28 -15.24 -68.21
N GLY A 9 -7.80 -14.89 -67.01
CA GLY A 9 -8.42 -13.84 -66.20
C GLY A 9 -7.76 -13.68 -64.84
N GLN A 10 -6.81 -12.76 -64.76
CA GLN A 10 -6.08 -12.36 -63.56
C GLN A 10 -6.99 -11.72 -62.50
N ALA A 11 -6.69 -11.97 -61.22
CA ALA A 11 -6.89 -10.98 -60.17
C ALA A 11 -5.82 -11.16 -59.09
N ALA A 12 -4.74 -10.37 -59.19
CA ALA A 12 -3.76 -10.23 -58.13
C ALA A 12 -4.41 -9.47 -56.96
N SER A 13 -4.74 -10.18 -55.87
CA SER A 13 -5.21 -9.54 -54.65
C SER A 13 -4.03 -8.86 -53.96
N GLY A 14 -3.98 -7.53 -54.06
CA GLY A 14 -3.06 -6.72 -53.27
C GLY A 14 -3.27 -6.95 -51.78
N ALA A 15 -2.33 -7.64 -51.15
CA ALA A 15 -2.26 -7.76 -49.69
C ALA A 15 -1.97 -6.36 -49.11
N LYS A 16 -3.01 -5.65 -48.69
CA LYS A 16 -2.87 -4.47 -47.83
C LYS A 16 -2.23 -4.91 -46.52
N LYS A 17 -0.93 -4.62 -46.36
CA LYS A 17 -0.24 -4.66 -45.07
C LYS A 17 -1.03 -3.78 -44.09
N LEU A 18 -1.85 -4.40 -43.26
CA LEU A 18 -2.40 -3.77 -42.07
C LEU A 18 -1.23 -3.49 -41.14
N THR A 19 -0.77 -2.24 -41.16
CA THR A 19 0.10 -1.69 -40.13
C THR A 19 -0.65 -1.81 -38.81
N ARG A 20 -0.30 -2.85 -38.04
CA ARG A 20 -0.76 -3.07 -36.67
C ARG A 20 -0.32 -1.84 -35.88
N LYS A 21 -1.26 -0.91 -35.66
CA LYS A 21 -1.06 0.21 -34.74
C LYS A 21 -0.68 -0.40 -33.39
N THR A 22 0.56 -0.17 -32.97
CA THR A 22 1.01 -0.49 -31.62
C THR A 22 -0.01 0.13 -30.66
N PRO A 23 -0.65 -0.66 -29.78
CA PRO A 23 -1.57 -0.12 -28.79
C PRO A 23 -0.81 0.92 -27.98
N GLN A 24 -1.20 2.17 -28.13
CA GLN A 24 -0.63 3.28 -27.38
C GLN A 24 -1.02 3.01 -25.92
N SER A 25 -0.05 2.69 -25.08
CA SER A 25 -0.31 2.37 -23.67
C SER A 25 -1.01 3.57 -23.04
N ALA A 26 -2.17 3.35 -22.43
CA ALA A 26 -2.83 4.37 -21.65
C ALA A 26 -1.83 4.94 -20.61
N PRO A 27 -1.83 6.27 -20.38
CA PRO A 27 -0.95 6.87 -19.39
C PRO A 27 -1.16 6.21 -18.03
N SER A 28 -0.07 5.92 -17.32
CA SER A 28 -0.15 5.33 -15.98
C SER A 28 -0.83 6.32 -15.03
N LEU A 29 -1.79 5.83 -14.25
CA LEU A 29 -2.46 6.62 -13.21
C LEU A 29 -1.58 6.76 -11.96
N VAL A 30 -0.54 5.94 -11.85
CA VAL A 30 0.37 5.86 -10.70
C VAL A 30 1.80 6.02 -11.21
N ALA A 31 2.59 6.84 -10.52
CA ALA A 31 4.02 6.93 -10.79
C ALA A 31 4.72 5.80 -10.01
N CYS A 32 5.15 4.74 -10.71
CA CYS A 32 5.92 3.67 -10.09
C CYS A 32 7.28 4.20 -9.63
N PRO A 33 7.68 3.96 -8.37
CA PRO A 33 8.83 4.65 -7.79
C PRO A 33 10.17 4.19 -8.38
N GLU A 34 10.37 2.89 -8.61
CA GLU A 34 11.67 2.31 -9.01
C GLU A 34 11.52 1.07 -9.92
N PRO A 35 12.48 0.76 -10.82
CA PRO A 35 12.40 -0.40 -11.74
C PRO A 35 12.20 -1.75 -11.03
N GLU A 36 12.83 -1.92 -9.87
CA GLU A 36 12.73 -3.12 -9.01
C GLU A 36 11.33 -3.35 -8.44
N THR A 37 10.46 -2.34 -8.46
CA THR A 37 9.06 -2.42 -7.98
C THR A 37 8.02 -2.49 -9.11
N GLN A 38 8.47 -2.53 -10.37
CA GLN A 38 7.58 -2.34 -11.52
C GLN A 38 6.52 -3.43 -11.65
N LYS A 39 6.83 -4.67 -11.24
CA LYS A 39 5.87 -5.78 -11.27
C LYS A 39 4.69 -5.52 -10.34
N ALA A 40 4.96 -5.34 -9.04
CA ALA A 40 3.94 -5.04 -8.04
C ALA A 40 3.18 -3.74 -8.34
N CYS A 41 3.87 -2.71 -8.85
CA CYS A 41 3.24 -1.45 -9.25
C CYS A 41 2.25 -1.64 -10.40
N LYS A 42 2.60 -2.42 -11.42
CA LYS A 42 1.69 -2.75 -12.52
C LYS A 42 0.44 -3.48 -12.02
N SER A 43 0.60 -4.45 -11.12
CA SER A 43 -0.54 -5.15 -10.52
C SER A 43 -1.45 -4.19 -9.74
N TYR A 44 -0.87 -3.26 -8.98
CA TYR A 44 -1.64 -2.21 -8.32
C TYR A 44 -2.39 -1.30 -9.32
N GLU A 45 -1.75 -0.87 -10.41
CA GLU A 45 -2.40 -0.08 -11.46
C GLU A 45 -3.58 -0.80 -12.11
N GLU A 46 -3.46 -2.13 -12.30
CA GLU A 46 -4.54 -2.96 -12.83
C GLU A 46 -5.76 -2.95 -11.88
N LEU A 47 -5.54 -3.06 -10.57
CA LEU A 47 -6.60 -2.96 -9.56
C LEU A 47 -7.25 -1.56 -9.52
N VAL A 48 -6.44 -0.50 -9.60
CA VAL A 48 -6.95 0.88 -9.65
C VAL A 48 -7.79 1.11 -10.91
N ARG A 49 -7.32 0.64 -12.07
CA ARG A 49 -8.04 0.76 -13.34
C ARG A 49 -9.33 -0.05 -13.35
N ALA A 50 -9.34 -1.22 -12.71
CA ALA A 50 -10.52 -2.04 -12.51
C ALA A 50 -11.53 -1.42 -11.53
N LYS A 51 -11.15 -0.35 -10.81
CA LYS A 51 -11.94 0.27 -9.74
C LYS A 51 -12.29 -0.73 -8.65
N ASP A 52 -11.32 -1.55 -8.27
CA ASP A 52 -11.52 -2.49 -7.16
C ASP A 52 -11.87 -1.72 -5.88
N THR A 53 -13.06 -1.99 -5.36
CA THR A 53 -13.62 -1.32 -4.16
C THR A 53 -12.81 -1.58 -2.89
N GLY A 54 -11.90 -2.56 -2.91
CA GLY A 54 -11.01 -2.85 -1.78
C GLY A 54 -9.88 -1.84 -1.58
N LEU A 55 -9.62 -0.95 -2.54
CA LEU A 55 -8.51 0.00 -2.47
C LEU A 55 -8.92 1.33 -1.80
N PRO A 56 -8.34 1.67 -0.64
CA PRO A 56 -8.61 2.94 0.04
C PRO A 56 -7.97 4.13 -0.70
N GLY A 57 -8.65 5.28 -0.67
CA GLY A 57 -8.16 6.52 -1.27
C GLY A 57 -7.14 7.29 -0.43
N HIS A 58 -6.98 6.92 0.85
CA HIS A 58 -6.06 7.56 1.78
C HIS A 58 -5.15 6.51 2.43
N ALA A 59 -4.03 6.21 1.79
CA ALA A 59 -3.19 5.07 2.18
C ALA A 59 -1.75 5.15 1.66
N TYR A 60 -0.85 4.46 2.35
CA TYR A 60 0.45 4.07 1.81
C TYR A 60 0.30 2.78 1.00
N VAL A 61 0.78 2.80 -0.23
CA VAL A 61 0.90 1.62 -1.10
C VAL A 61 2.36 1.28 -1.23
N CYS A 62 2.80 0.18 -0.63
CA CYS A 62 4.19 -0.18 -0.46
C CYS A 62 4.54 -1.40 -1.30
N PHE A 63 5.52 -1.24 -2.19
CA PHE A 63 5.96 -2.26 -3.13
C PHE A 63 7.24 -2.94 -2.62
N ARG A 64 7.20 -4.27 -2.52
CA ARG A 64 8.40 -5.06 -2.24
C ARG A 64 9.26 -5.15 -3.50
N LYS A 65 10.57 -5.19 -3.31
CA LYS A 65 11.54 -5.29 -4.42
C LYS A 65 11.48 -6.68 -5.06
N ASP A 66 11.65 -6.72 -6.38
CA ASP A 66 11.82 -7.91 -7.21
C ASP A 66 10.66 -8.93 -7.20
N SER A 67 9.58 -8.64 -6.48
CA SER A 67 8.39 -9.47 -6.39
C SER A 67 7.15 -8.77 -6.96
N ASP A 68 6.12 -9.54 -7.24
CA ASP A 68 4.78 -9.03 -7.52
C ASP A 68 3.95 -9.01 -6.22
N GLU A 69 4.51 -8.33 -5.21
CA GLU A 69 3.86 -8.15 -3.92
C GLU A 69 3.86 -6.69 -3.50
N PHE A 70 2.72 -6.24 -3.03
CA PHE A 70 2.58 -4.95 -2.39
C PHE A 70 1.61 -5.05 -1.22
N PHE A 71 1.67 -4.10 -0.31
CA PHE A 71 0.70 -3.98 0.75
C PHE A 71 0.19 -2.54 0.85
N VAL A 72 -1.03 -2.41 1.35
CA VAL A 72 -1.73 -1.14 1.50
C VAL A 72 -2.00 -0.91 2.97
N ILE A 73 -1.53 0.21 3.52
CA ILE A 73 -1.81 0.65 4.89
C ILE A 73 -2.68 1.89 4.84
N SER A 74 -3.93 1.74 5.28
CA SER A 74 -4.92 2.81 5.29
C SER A 74 -5.23 3.27 6.69
N PHE A 75 -5.51 4.55 6.82
CA PHE A 75 -5.90 5.15 8.09
C PHE A 75 -6.96 6.22 7.83
N THR A 76 -7.88 6.34 8.78
CA THR A 76 -8.84 7.45 8.82
C THR A 76 -8.19 8.60 9.56
N GLU A 77 -7.74 9.62 8.81
CA GLU A 77 -7.27 10.86 9.42
C GLU A 77 -8.40 11.56 10.16
N PRO A 78 -8.12 12.14 11.34
CA PRO A 78 -9.11 12.87 12.11
C PRO A 78 -9.29 14.28 11.52
N TYR A 79 -10.49 14.83 11.69
CA TYR A 79 -10.67 16.28 11.59
C TYR A 79 -10.50 16.88 12.99
N PHE A 80 -9.44 17.69 13.19
CA PHE A 80 -9.25 18.43 14.43
C PHE A 80 -10.01 19.75 14.39
N LEU A 81 -10.67 20.09 15.49
CA LEU A 81 -11.37 21.37 15.61
C LEU A 81 -10.36 22.51 15.65
N LYS A 82 -10.65 23.56 14.89
CA LYS A 82 -9.89 24.81 14.89
C LYS A 82 -10.69 25.87 15.63
N HIS A 83 -10.02 26.72 16.40
CA HIS A 83 -10.63 27.85 17.08
C HIS A 83 -9.78 29.11 16.91
N TRP A 84 -10.41 30.28 17.09
CA TRP A 84 -9.70 31.55 17.05
C TRP A 84 -9.00 31.79 18.40
N ASP A 85 -7.68 31.87 18.37
CA ASP A 85 -6.88 32.29 19.51
C ASP A 85 -6.81 33.83 19.55
N ARG A 86 -7.28 34.42 20.66
CA ARG A 86 -7.33 35.89 20.80
C ARG A 86 -5.96 36.51 21.06
N GLU A 87 -5.05 35.77 21.68
CA GLU A 87 -3.72 36.24 22.06
C GLU A 87 -2.79 36.20 20.85
N LEU A 88 -2.81 35.08 20.11
CA LEU A 88 -2.02 34.86 18.89
C LEU A 88 -2.65 35.55 17.67
N LYS A 89 -3.94 35.92 17.74
CA LYS A 89 -4.72 36.50 16.63
C LYS A 89 -4.68 35.64 15.38
N GLU A 90 -4.77 34.33 15.57
CA GLU A 90 -4.77 33.35 14.50
C GLU A 90 -5.73 32.19 14.80
N VAL A 91 -6.01 31.39 13.77
CA VAL A 91 -6.80 30.16 13.93
C VAL A 91 -5.86 29.03 14.31
N VAL A 92 -5.99 28.53 15.54
CA VAL A 92 -5.18 27.44 16.08
C VAL A 92 -5.97 26.13 16.16
N ILE A 93 -5.25 25.01 16.15
CA ILE A 93 -5.82 23.69 16.38
C ILE A 93 -5.99 23.47 17.87
N ASP A 94 -7.14 22.95 18.30
CA ASP A 94 -7.34 22.53 19.69
C ASP A 94 -6.47 21.30 20.00
N THR A 95 -5.37 21.51 20.72
CA THR A 95 -4.34 20.50 21.03
C THR A 95 -4.75 19.53 22.14
N GLU A 96 -5.79 19.84 22.92
CA GLU A 96 -6.24 18.99 24.03
C GLU A 96 -7.18 17.86 23.56
N GLN A 97 -7.74 18.00 22.35
CA GLN A 97 -8.71 17.04 21.83
C GLN A 97 -8.06 15.87 21.12
N THR A 98 -8.10 14.70 21.76
CA THR A 98 -7.82 13.44 21.08
C THR A 98 -9.05 12.88 20.36
N ARG A 99 -8.87 12.30 19.18
CA ARG A 99 -9.95 11.77 18.33
C ARG A 99 -9.79 10.28 18.10
N PRO A 100 -10.88 9.47 18.18
CA PRO A 100 -10.78 8.06 17.83
C PRO A 100 -10.46 7.92 16.34
N GLY A 101 -9.66 6.92 16.00
CA GLY A 101 -9.30 6.59 14.63
C GLY A 101 -8.97 5.12 14.47
N GLY A 102 -8.69 4.73 13.24
CA GLY A 102 -8.31 3.37 12.92
C GLY A 102 -7.96 3.21 11.47
N GLY A 103 -7.69 1.96 11.10
CA GLY A 103 -7.19 1.62 9.80
C GLY A 103 -7.04 0.13 9.61
N PHE A 104 -6.47 -0.23 8.47
CA PHE A 104 -6.12 -1.61 8.16
C PHE A 104 -4.86 -1.67 7.31
N ALA A 105 -4.20 -2.82 7.36
CA ALA A 105 -3.18 -3.22 6.42
C ALA A 105 -3.64 -4.47 5.67
N ARG A 106 -3.42 -4.52 4.35
CA ARG A 106 -3.70 -5.68 3.49
C ARG A 106 -2.53 -5.93 2.55
N THR A 107 -2.18 -7.19 2.35
CA THR A 107 -1.16 -7.60 1.38
C THR A 107 -1.80 -8.17 0.13
N TYR A 108 -1.17 -7.93 -1.01
CA TYR A 108 -1.54 -8.44 -2.31
C TYR A 108 -0.35 -9.15 -2.92
N ARG A 109 -0.59 -10.32 -3.51
CA ARG A 109 0.40 -11.13 -4.22
C ARG A 109 -0.16 -11.49 -5.58
N ASN A 110 0.60 -11.22 -6.64
CA ASN A 110 0.17 -11.42 -8.02
C ASN A 110 -1.17 -10.74 -8.34
N GLY A 111 -1.39 -9.55 -7.79
CA GLY A 111 -2.64 -8.80 -7.94
C GLY A 111 -3.85 -9.32 -7.15
N VAL A 112 -3.68 -10.30 -6.26
CA VAL A 112 -4.78 -10.86 -5.44
C VAL A 112 -4.51 -10.61 -3.97
N GLU A 113 -5.53 -10.21 -3.20
CA GLU A 113 -5.43 -10.04 -1.75
C GLU A 113 -5.05 -11.37 -1.09
N ASP A 114 -3.97 -11.38 -0.29
CA ASP A 114 -3.44 -12.56 0.41
C ASP A 114 -3.28 -12.22 1.90
N SER A 115 -4.32 -12.50 2.68
CA SER A 115 -4.35 -12.25 4.12
C SER A 115 -3.41 -13.17 4.92
N SER A 116 -2.81 -14.19 4.30
CA SER A 116 -1.81 -15.05 4.94
C SER A 116 -0.43 -14.41 5.02
N VAL A 117 -0.23 -13.30 4.29
CA VAL A 117 1.05 -12.60 4.20
C VAL A 117 0.98 -11.28 4.98
N PRO A 118 1.86 -11.08 5.97
CA PRO A 118 1.99 -9.79 6.66
C PRO A 118 2.32 -8.63 5.72
N PRO A 119 1.89 -7.39 6.03
CA PRO A 119 0.97 -7.05 7.10
C PRO A 119 -0.49 -7.30 6.68
N SER A 120 -1.23 -8.03 7.52
CA SER A 120 -2.69 -8.19 7.38
C SER A 120 -3.33 -8.01 8.74
N LEU A 121 -3.82 -6.80 9.03
CA LEU A 121 -4.32 -6.43 10.34
C LEU A 121 -5.31 -5.28 10.32
N PHE A 122 -6.15 -5.21 11.34
CA PHE A 122 -7.00 -4.07 11.65
C PHE A 122 -6.49 -3.38 12.92
N TYR A 123 -6.50 -2.06 12.95
CA TYR A 123 -6.07 -1.30 14.12
C TYR A 123 -7.05 -0.19 14.46
N ARG A 124 -7.17 0.09 15.77
CA ARG A 124 -7.94 1.20 16.32
C ARG A 124 -7.13 1.88 17.41
N GLY A 125 -7.30 3.18 17.54
CA GLY A 125 -6.59 3.95 18.55
C GLY A 125 -7.03 5.40 18.58
N ARG A 126 -6.11 6.26 19.00
CA ARG A 126 -6.36 7.70 19.13
C ARG A 126 -5.39 8.49 18.29
N TRP A 127 -5.93 9.56 17.74
CA TRP A 127 -5.16 10.64 17.17
C TRP A 127 -5.02 11.77 18.17
N SER A 128 -3.82 12.33 18.24
CA SER A 128 -3.51 13.55 18.96
C SER A 128 -3.19 14.67 17.97
N PRO A 129 -3.64 15.91 18.19
CA PRO A 129 -3.34 17.02 17.31
C PRO A 129 -1.84 17.31 17.29
N TYR A 130 -1.27 17.42 16.09
CA TYR A 130 0.11 17.83 15.86
C TYR A 130 0.25 18.33 14.43
N GLY A 131 0.41 19.65 14.28
CA GLY A 131 0.23 20.30 12.99
C GLY A 131 -1.11 19.91 12.34
N GLU A 132 -1.15 19.87 11.01
CA GLU A 132 -2.38 19.49 10.28
C GLU A 132 -2.58 17.97 10.16
N SER A 133 -1.54 17.16 10.37
CA SER A 133 -1.57 15.72 10.13
C SER A 133 -1.88 14.87 11.37
N GLY A 134 -1.68 15.41 12.57
CA GLY A 134 -1.83 14.65 13.82
C GLY A 134 -0.78 13.55 14.03
N LEU A 135 -0.76 13.01 15.24
CA LEU A 135 -0.03 11.79 15.61
C LEU A 135 -1.05 10.69 15.92
N PHE A 136 -0.73 9.44 15.63
CA PHE A 136 -1.58 8.30 15.93
C PHE A 136 -0.87 7.30 16.83
N ALA A 137 -1.62 6.70 17.76
CA ALA A 137 -1.20 5.52 18.50
C ALA A 137 -2.37 4.53 18.60
N SER A 138 -2.12 3.27 18.24
CA SER A 138 -3.10 2.20 18.40
C SER A 138 -3.33 1.85 19.87
N GLU A 139 -4.57 1.55 20.20
CA GLU A 139 -4.97 0.92 21.46
C GLU A 139 -5.29 -0.58 21.24
N LYS A 140 -5.68 -0.94 20.01
CA LYS A 140 -6.09 -2.29 19.63
C LYS A 140 -5.53 -2.67 18.26
N ILE A 141 -5.11 -3.93 18.16
CA ILE A 141 -4.74 -4.60 16.90
C ILE A 141 -5.55 -5.89 16.82
N ASN A 142 -6.19 -6.16 15.68
CA ASN A 142 -7.03 -7.33 15.43
C ASN A 142 -8.06 -7.56 16.55
N PHE A 143 -8.70 -6.47 16.98
CA PHE A 143 -9.69 -6.42 18.06
C PHE A 143 -9.17 -6.79 19.47
N LYS A 144 -7.86 -7.04 19.61
CA LYS A 144 -7.20 -7.31 20.91
C LYS A 144 -6.58 -6.02 21.44
N LYS A 145 -6.70 -5.78 22.75
CA LYS A 145 -6.00 -4.68 23.41
C LYS A 145 -4.50 -4.93 23.30
N GLN A 146 -3.75 -3.90 22.95
CA GLN A 146 -2.29 -3.94 22.93
C GLN A 146 -1.75 -4.14 24.35
N ASP A 147 -0.64 -4.87 24.48
CA ASP A 147 0.11 -4.91 25.73
C ASP A 147 0.88 -3.60 25.88
N GLU A 148 0.51 -2.81 26.88
CA GLU A 148 1.13 -1.51 27.17
C GLU A 148 2.60 -1.65 27.58
N ASN A 149 3.04 -2.85 27.99
CA ASN A 149 4.41 -3.13 28.38
C ASN A 149 5.29 -3.62 27.22
N ASP A 150 4.71 -3.83 26.04
CA ASP A 150 5.42 -4.32 24.86
C ASP A 150 5.62 -3.19 23.83
N PRO A 151 6.76 -2.49 23.86
CA PRO A 151 7.02 -1.36 22.97
C PRO A 151 7.19 -1.79 21.50
N GLU A 152 7.31 -3.09 21.22
CA GLU A 152 7.45 -3.61 19.85
C GLU A 152 6.11 -3.86 19.16
N VAL A 153 5.00 -3.84 19.91
CA VAL A 153 3.65 -4.05 19.36
C VAL A 153 2.95 -2.71 19.30
N GLY A 154 2.26 -2.42 18.21
CA GLY A 154 1.52 -1.18 18.03
C GLY A 154 1.51 -0.70 16.58
N VAL A 155 0.58 0.18 16.26
CA VAL A 155 0.62 1.03 15.07
C VAL A 155 0.73 2.45 15.54
N SER A 156 1.78 3.15 15.13
CA SER A 156 1.96 4.56 15.43
C SER A 156 2.29 5.36 14.18
N ILE A 157 1.84 6.61 14.17
CA ILE A 157 2.19 7.60 13.14
C ILE A 157 2.71 8.80 13.89
N ASP A 158 3.97 9.14 13.65
CA ASP A 158 4.57 10.38 14.07
C ASP A 158 4.93 11.25 12.85
N GLU A 159 5.58 12.39 13.06
CA GLU A 159 5.98 13.33 12.01
C GLU A 159 6.80 12.70 10.89
N ASN A 160 7.66 11.75 11.25
CA ASN A 160 8.69 11.21 10.38
C ASN A 160 8.32 9.82 9.88
N GLN A 161 7.65 9.04 10.71
CA GLN A 161 7.52 7.60 10.51
C GLN A 161 6.10 7.10 10.78
N LEU A 162 5.73 6.09 10.02
CA LEU A 162 4.67 5.17 10.37
C LEU A 162 5.34 3.88 10.83
N ASN A 163 5.02 3.42 12.03
CA ASN A 163 5.51 2.17 12.58
C ASN A 163 4.36 1.19 12.76
N VAL A 164 4.57 -0.07 12.40
CA VAL A 164 3.67 -1.19 12.63
C VAL A 164 4.47 -2.31 13.26
N GLY A 165 3.98 -2.82 14.38
CA GLY A 165 4.54 -3.97 15.06
C GLY A 165 3.44 -4.85 15.61
N TYR A 166 3.57 -6.17 15.43
CA TYR A 166 2.67 -7.13 16.07
C TYR A 166 3.29 -8.52 16.16
N LYS A 167 2.81 -9.31 17.12
CA LYS A 167 3.22 -10.69 17.32
C LYS A 167 2.16 -11.65 16.79
N TYR A 168 2.59 -12.72 16.13
CA TYR A 168 1.70 -13.79 15.67
C TYR A 168 2.38 -15.16 15.80
N GLN A 169 1.58 -16.22 15.92
CA GLN A 169 2.11 -17.58 15.87
C GLN A 169 2.18 -18.05 14.42
N ASN A 170 3.34 -18.58 14.02
CA ASN A 170 3.46 -19.24 12.73
C ASN A 170 2.88 -20.66 12.75
N ARG A 171 2.93 -21.35 11.60
CA ARG A 171 2.46 -22.74 11.45
C ARG A 171 3.16 -23.78 12.33
N PHE A 172 4.24 -23.41 13.00
CA PHE A 172 5.03 -24.24 13.91
C PHE A 172 4.89 -23.79 15.36
N GLU A 173 3.83 -23.02 15.68
CA GLU A 173 3.53 -22.49 17.01
C GLU A 173 4.62 -21.59 17.61
N LYS A 174 5.55 -21.10 16.78
CA LYS A 174 6.56 -20.13 17.21
C LYS A 174 5.99 -18.72 17.14
N THR A 175 6.19 -17.95 18.20
CA THR A 175 5.91 -16.51 18.22
C THR A 175 6.89 -15.77 17.32
N ILE A 176 6.35 -15.06 16.33
CA ILE A 176 7.08 -14.19 15.42
C ILE A 176 6.69 -12.75 15.71
N THR A 177 7.68 -11.88 15.90
CA THR A 177 7.51 -10.42 15.93
C THR A 177 7.69 -9.89 14.51
N TYR A 178 6.62 -9.29 13.99
CA TYR A 178 6.65 -8.48 12.78
C TYR A 178 6.93 -7.03 13.13
N SER A 179 7.79 -6.36 12.36
CA SER A 179 8.01 -4.92 12.48
C SER A 179 8.16 -4.31 11.09
N LEU A 180 7.52 -3.15 10.90
CA LEU A 180 7.56 -2.36 9.69
C LEU A 180 7.70 -0.89 10.07
N THR A 181 8.63 -0.20 9.44
CA THR A 181 8.82 1.25 9.54
C THR A 181 8.75 1.85 8.14
N ILE A 182 7.91 2.86 7.96
CA ILE A 182 7.82 3.65 6.73
C ILE A 182 8.28 5.08 7.04
N GLN A 183 9.34 5.53 6.38
CA GLN A 183 9.79 6.91 6.41
C GLN A 183 8.87 7.77 5.54
N ARG A 184 8.01 8.57 6.16
CA ARG A 184 6.92 9.34 5.50
C ARG A 184 7.44 10.31 4.45
N SER A 185 8.57 10.97 4.71
CA SER A 185 9.16 11.98 3.82
C SER A 185 9.75 11.41 2.52
N THR A 186 10.20 10.15 2.53
CA THR A 186 10.87 9.54 1.37
C THR A 186 10.07 8.39 0.75
N GLY A 187 9.07 7.90 1.49
CA GLY A 187 8.34 6.67 1.18
C GLY A 187 9.17 5.40 1.36
N ARG A 188 10.42 5.45 1.82
CA ARG A 188 11.21 4.23 2.05
C ARG A 188 10.63 3.44 3.21
N PHE A 189 10.57 2.11 3.09
CA PHE A 189 10.20 1.26 4.22
C PHE A 189 11.24 0.18 4.47
N ALA A 190 11.28 -0.28 5.72
CA ALA A 190 12.00 -1.46 6.19
C ALA A 190 11.04 -2.37 6.95
N GLU A 191 11.04 -3.66 6.62
CA GLU A 191 10.21 -4.70 7.20
C GLU A 191 11.13 -5.80 7.74
N SER A 192 10.82 -6.32 8.93
CA SER A 192 11.62 -7.34 9.59
C SER A 192 10.77 -8.37 10.31
N PHE A 193 11.29 -9.60 10.39
CA PHE A 193 10.69 -10.72 11.10
C PHE A 193 11.70 -11.30 12.08
N ARG A 194 11.33 -11.32 13.36
CA ARG A 194 12.16 -11.84 14.46
C ARG A 194 11.42 -12.95 15.18
N SER A 195 12.14 -14.00 15.58
CA SER A 195 11.58 -15.00 16.49
C SER A 195 11.81 -14.55 17.92
N GLU A 196 11.01 -15.02 18.87
CA GLU A 196 11.16 -14.64 20.28
C GLU A 196 12.53 -15.01 20.88
N SER A 197 13.15 -16.09 20.39
CA SER A 197 14.48 -16.52 20.83
C SER A 197 15.63 -15.76 20.18
N ASP A 198 15.39 -15.11 19.03
CA ASP A 198 16.44 -14.56 18.19
C ASP A 198 16.47 -13.04 18.28
N LYS A 199 17.64 -12.50 18.64
CA LYS A 199 17.86 -11.04 18.65
C LYS A 199 18.00 -10.45 17.25
N VAL A 200 18.27 -11.28 16.25
CA VAL A 200 18.53 -10.88 14.86
C VAL A 200 17.34 -11.30 14.00
N PRO A 201 16.82 -10.43 13.12
CA PRO A 201 15.80 -10.82 12.16
C PRO A 201 16.26 -11.98 11.27
N PHE A 202 15.39 -12.97 11.08
CA PHE A 202 15.64 -14.05 10.11
C PHE A 202 15.22 -13.66 8.70
N SER A 203 14.45 -12.57 8.56
CA SER A 203 14.06 -12.01 7.29
C SER A 203 13.94 -10.49 7.45
N ASP A 204 14.63 -9.77 6.56
CA ASP A 204 14.54 -8.33 6.41
C ASP A 204 14.24 -8.01 4.95
N SER A 205 13.34 -7.06 4.73
CA SER A 205 13.00 -6.55 3.41
C SER A 205 12.94 -5.02 3.45
N ALA A 206 13.18 -4.40 2.30
CA ALA A 206 13.07 -2.97 2.15
C ALA A 206 12.41 -2.67 0.81
N GLY A 207 11.77 -1.52 0.70
CA GLY A 207 11.13 -1.12 -0.52
C GLY A 207 10.67 0.32 -0.48
N ARG A 208 9.65 0.61 -1.30
CA ARG A 208 9.15 1.97 -1.45
C ARG A 208 7.64 2.03 -1.44
N CYS A 209 7.13 3.02 -0.73
CA CYS A 209 5.73 3.35 -0.63
C CYS A 209 5.44 4.61 -1.43
N VAL A 210 4.25 4.65 -2.01
CA VAL A 210 3.62 5.86 -2.54
C VAL A 210 2.43 6.18 -1.65
N PHE A 211 2.34 7.44 -1.23
CA PHE A 211 1.18 7.91 -0.50
C PHE A 211 0.11 8.35 -1.50
N ARG A 212 -1.07 7.73 -1.41
CA ARG A 212 -2.22 8.06 -2.23
C ARG A 212 -3.22 8.86 -1.41
N LYS A 213 -3.64 9.99 -1.99
CA LYS A 213 -4.70 10.86 -1.49
C LYS A 213 -5.65 11.11 -2.66
N ASP A 214 -6.82 10.48 -2.62
CA ASP A 214 -7.93 10.71 -3.57
C ASP A 214 -8.62 12.06 -3.33
#